data_AF-A0A1Q3DID9-F1
#
_entry.id   AF-A0A1Q3DID9-F1
#
_cell.length_a   1.000
_cell.length_b   1.000
_cell.length_c   1.000
_cell.angle_alpha   90.00
_cell.angle_beta   90.00
_cell.angle_gamma   90.00
#
_symmetry.space_group_name_H-M   'P 1'
#
loop_
_entity.id
_entity.type
_entity.pdbx_description
1 polymer ?
#
loop_
_entity_poly.entity_id
_entity_poly.type
_entity_poly.pdbx_seq_one_letter_code
_entity_poly.pdbx_strand_id
1 'polypeptide(L)'
;MRMSCNGCRVLRKGCNPDCIIRSCIQWIKSSDSQANATLFLAKFYGRAGLLNLIEAGPDYLRPAIFRSLLYEACGRIVDPINGSVGLLSNGNWAKCQSAVDEVLLNGLPIRQNPSSNVAAQHQILPLNAHDIRHVSKNFNSTRDFGKARTPTRFKNSVNRSSLVISREMGSVEKMRT
;
A
#
# COMPACT_ATOMS: atom_id res chain seq x y z
N MET A 1 -11.17 22.76 -12.87
CA MET A 1 -10.34 21.97 -11.93
C MET A 1 -10.16 20.57 -12.48
N ARG A 2 -8.92 20.10 -12.68
CA ARG A 2 -8.69 18.71 -13.09
C ARG A 2 -8.79 17.83 -11.86
N MET A 3 -9.75 16.92 -11.83
CA MET A 3 -9.90 16.00 -10.71
C MET A 3 -8.66 15.10 -10.58
N SER A 4 -8.10 14.96 -9.37
CA SER A 4 -7.04 13.97 -9.09
C SER A 4 -7.47 12.58 -9.54
N CYS A 5 -6.56 11.77 -10.08
CA CYS A 5 -6.88 10.37 -10.37
C CYS A 5 -7.08 9.58 -9.07
N ASN A 6 -7.80 8.45 -9.16
CA ASN A 6 -8.15 7.63 -7.99
C ASN A 6 -6.91 7.06 -7.29
N GLY A 7 -5.89 6.66 -8.06
CA GLY A 7 -4.60 6.23 -7.50
C GLY A 7 -3.88 7.32 -6.70
N CYS A 8 -3.80 8.56 -7.21
CA CYS A 8 -3.22 9.68 -6.46
C CYS A 8 -3.99 9.99 -5.17
N ARG A 9 -5.33 9.87 -5.19
CA ARG A 9 -6.17 10.09 -4.00
C ARG A 9 -5.83 9.10 -2.88
N VAL A 10 -5.78 7.80 -3.17
CA VAL A 10 -5.45 6.79 -2.15
C VAL A 10 -4.02 6.91 -1.64
N LEU A 11 -3.08 7.33 -2.47
CA LEU A 11 -1.68 7.53 -2.07
C LEU A 11 -1.40 8.91 -1.46
N ARG A 12 -2.43 9.75 -1.29
CA ARG A 12 -2.32 11.15 -0.86
C ARG A 12 -1.20 11.90 -1.61
N LYS A 13 -1.10 11.66 -2.92
CA LYS A 13 -0.08 12.24 -3.82
C LYS A 13 -0.73 13.36 -4.64
N GLY A 14 -0.03 14.49 -4.81
CA GLY A 14 -0.41 15.52 -5.77
C GLY A 14 -0.56 14.95 -7.19
N CYS A 15 -1.65 15.34 -7.86
CA CYS A 15 -1.96 14.89 -9.21
C CYS A 15 -1.84 16.07 -10.19
N ASN A 16 -1.02 15.91 -11.21
CA ASN A 16 -0.78 16.86 -12.28
C ASN A 16 -1.35 16.31 -13.62
N PRO A 17 -1.33 17.10 -14.72
CA PRO A 17 -1.72 16.61 -16.04
C PRO A 17 -0.95 15.37 -16.49
N ASP A 18 0.37 15.37 -16.26
CA ASP A 18 1.29 14.30 -16.67
C ASP A 18 1.47 13.23 -15.58
N CYS A 19 0.37 12.89 -14.89
CA CYS A 19 0.43 11.98 -13.76
C CYS A 19 0.67 10.53 -14.22
N ILE A 20 1.81 9.97 -13.83
CA ILE A 20 2.21 8.58 -14.15
C ILE A 20 1.14 7.55 -13.75
N ILE A 21 0.48 7.74 -12.61
CA ILE A 21 -0.50 6.78 -12.08
C ILE A 21 -1.78 6.82 -12.92
N ARG A 22 -2.14 7.98 -13.48
CA ARG A 22 -3.39 8.15 -14.22
C ARG A 22 -3.41 7.28 -15.48
N SER A 23 -2.35 7.30 -16.27
CA SER A 23 -2.24 6.44 -17.47
C SER A 23 -2.22 4.96 -17.09
N CYS A 24 -1.61 4.61 -15.96
CA CYS A 24 -1.48 3.22 -15.51
C CYS A 24 -2.81 2.57 -15.10
N ILE A 25 -3.78 3.34 -14.61
CA ILE A 25 -5.03 2.81 -14.07
C ILE A 25 -6.24 2.99 -14.99
N GLN A 26 -6.10 3.70 -16.12
CA GLN A 26 -7.27 4.07 -16.96
C GLN A 26 -8.00 2.86 -17.56
N TRP A 27 -7.30 1.74 -17.72
CA TRP A 27 -7.87 0.51 -18.27
C TRP A 27 -8.82 -0.20 -17.27
N ILE A 28 -8.73 0.14 -15.99
CA ILE A 28 -9.62 -0.39 -14.94
C ILE A 28 -10.88 0.47 -14.92
N LYS A 29 -12.05 -0.16 -15.14
CA LYS A 29 -13.32 0.55 -15.37
C LYS A 29 -13.85 1.30 -14.14
N SER A 30 -13.85 0.66 -12.97
CA SER A 30 -14.41 1.23 -11.74
C SER A 30 -13.39 2.12 -11.01
N SER A 31 -13.85 3.26 -10.49
CA SER A 31 -13.04 4.15 -9.65
C SER A 31 -12.53 3.46 -8.38
N ASP A 32 -13.35 2.60 -7.79
CA ASP A 32 -13.01 1.87 -6.57
C ASP A 32 -11.97 0.80 -6.88
N SER A 33 -12.10 0.09 -8.00
CA SER A 33 -11.10 -0.88 -8.44
C SER A 33 -9.75 -0.23 -8.76
N GLN A 34 -9.75 0.97 -9.34
CA GLN A 34 -8.53 1.75 -9.54
C GLN A 34 -7.84 2.11 -8.22
N ALA A 35 -8.63 2.55 -7.23
CA ALA A 35 -8.16 2.87 -5.88
C ALA A 35 -7.62 1.62 -5.18
N ASN A 36 -8.36 0.52 -5.20
CA ASN A 36 -8.02 -0.77 -4.61
C ASN A 36 -6.72 -1.33 -5.18
N ALA A 37 -6.57 -1.40 -6.50
CA ALA A 37 -5.33 -1.89 -7.14
C ALA A 37 -4.12 -1.03 -6.75
N THR A 38 -4.28 0.29 -6.75
CA THR A 38 -3.18 1.20 -6.41
C THR A 38 -2.77 1.06 -4.94
N LEU A 39 -3.76 0.98 -4.04
CA LEU A 39 -3.52 0.82 -2.61
C LEU A 39 -2.89 -0.53 -2.29
N PHE A 40 -3.38 -1.61 -2.91
CA PHE A 40 -2.83 -2.95 -2.82
C PHE A 40 -1.35 -2.97 -3.21
N LEU A 41 -1.02 -2.46 -4.39
CA LEU A 41 0.35 -2.41 -4.88
C LEU A 41 1.26 -1.55 -4.00
N ALA A 42 0.77 -0.40 -3.52
CA ALA A 42 1.54 0.45 -2.62
C ALA A 42 1.75 -0.17 -1.24
N LYS A 43 0.85 -1.05 -0.79
CA LYS A 43 1.03 -1.84 0.43
C LYS A 43 2.03 -2.98 0.22
N PHE A 44 2.06 -3.58 -0.96
CA PHE A 44 2.92 -4.72 -1.28
C PHE A 44 4.37 -4.29 -1.60
N TYR A 45 4.56 -3.31 -2.48
CA TYR A 45 5.89 -2.82 -2.90
C TYR A 45 6.36 -1.58 -2.12
N GLY A 46 5.51 -1.01 -1.28
CA GLY A 46 5.73 0.31 -0.70
C GLY A 46 5.40 1.43 -1.70
N ARG A 47 4.99 2.61 -1.19
CA ARG A 47 4.62 3.76 -2.04
C ARG A 47 5.77 4.22 -2.94
N ALA A 48 6.98 4.36 -2.40
CA ALA A 48 8.14 4.78 -3.18
C ALA A 48 8.58 3.69 -4.17
N GLY A 49 8.61 2.43 -3.73
CA GLY A 49 8.95 1.29 -4.58
C GLY A 49 8.03 1.16 -5.78
N LEU A 50 6.71 1.26 -5.56
CA LEU A 50 5.72 1.23 -6.65
C LEU A 50 5.98 2.31 -7.71
N LEU A 51 6.20 3.56 -7.30
CA LEU A 51 6.42 4.66 -8.25
C LEU A 51 7.73 4.46 -9.01
N ASN A 52 8.82 4.09 -8.32
CA ASN A 52 10.11 3.83 -8.94
C ASN A 52 10.05 2.69 -9.96
N LEU A 53 9.33 1.60 -9.65
CA LEU A 53 9.16 0.46 -10.56
C LEU A 53 8.37 0.84 -11.82
N ILE A 54 7.34 1.68 -11.68
CA ILE A 54 6.59 2.21 -12.82
C ILE A 54 7.48 3.13 -13.67
N GLU A 55 8.24 4.04 -13.03
CA GLU A 55 9.08 5.01 -13.72
C GLU A 55 10.32 4.42 -14.39
N ALA A 56 10.76 3.22 -13.97
CA ALA A 56 11.89 2.52 -14.57
C ALA A 56 11.66 2.14 -16.04
N GLY A 57 10.39 2.08 -16.49
CA GLY A 57 10.05 1.83 -17.88
C GLY A 57 9.73 3.10 -18.67
N PRO A 58 9.89 3.05 -20.02
CA PRO A 58 9.37 4.08 -20.92
C PRO A 58 7.87 4.35 -20.70
N ASP A 59 7.44 5.60 -20.95
CA ASP A 59 6.08 6.07 -20.65
C ASP A 59 4.97 5.18 -21.21
N TYR A 60 5.13 4.67 -22.43
CA TYR A 60 4.15 3.82 -23.10
C TYR A 60 4.02 2.41 -22.49
N LEU A 61 5.04 1.94 -21.75
CA LEU A 61 5.01 0.64 -21.06
C LEU A 61 4.49 0.74 -19.63
N ARG A 62 4.41 1.93 -19.04
CA ARG A 62 3.99 2.11 -17.65
C ARG A 62 2.65 1.44 -17.31
N PRO A 63 1.60 1.51 -18.16
CA PRO A 63 0.36 0.77 -17.89
C PRO A 63 0.54 -0.75 -17.89
N ALA A 64 1.37 -1.28 -18.78
CA ALA A 64 1.71 -2.69 -18.81
C ALA A 64 2.53 -3.10 -17.58
N ILE A 65 3.49 -2.28 -17.15
CA ILE A 65 4.29 -2.51 -15.93
C ILE A 65 3.38 -2.54 -14.71
N PHE A 66 2.48 -1.57 -14.55
CA PHE A 66 1.52 -1.56 -13.44
C PHE A 66 0.69 -2.85 -13.41
N ARG A 67 0.20 -3.29 -14.58
CA ARG A 67 -0.54 -4.54 -14.71
C ARG A 67 0.32 -5.75 -14.34
N SER A 68 1.56 -5.82 -14.81
CA SER A 68 2.49 -6.91 -14.47
C SER A 68 2.78 -6.96 -12.96
N LEU A 69 3.01 -5.81 -12.33
CA LEU A 69 3.22 -5.71 -10.87
C LEU A 69 2.01 -6.24 -10.09
N LEU A 70 0.79 -5.99 -10.58
CA LEU A 70 -0.45 -6.50 -9.98
C LEU A 70 -0.50 -8.03 -10.02
N TYR A 71 -0.23 -8.65 -11.17
CA TYR A 71 -0.19 -10.10 -11.28
C TYR A 71 0.96 -10.72 -10.49
N GLU A 72 2.14 -10.11 -10.47
CA GLU A 72 3.27 -10.59 -9.66
C GLU A 72 2.94 -10.58 -8.16
N ALA A 73 2.38 -9.48 -7.65
CA ALA A 73 1.99 -9.36 -6.25
C ALA A 73 0.88 -10.36 -5.89
N CYS A 74 -0.18 -10.46 -6.71
CA CYS A 74 -1.24 -11.46 -6.51
C CYS A 74 -0.68 -12.89 -6.56
N GLY A 75 0.23 -13.18 -7.48
CA GLY A 75 0.91 -14.47 -7.58
C GLY A 75 1.69 -14.82 -6.31
N ARG A 76 2.45 -13.88 -5.74
CA ARG A 76 3.19 -14.10 -4.47
C ARG A 76 2.30 -14.21 -3.24
N ILE A 77 1.08 -13.69 -3.28
CA ILE A 77 0.11 -13.88 -2.20
C ILE A 77 -0.49 -15.28 -2.25
N VAL A 78 -0.73 -15.80 -3.46
CA VAL A 78 -1.32 -17.13 -3.68
C VAL A 78 -0.27 -18.24 -3.55
N ASP A 79 0.91 -18.06 -4.13
CA ASP A 79 2.07 -18.96 -4.05
C ASP A 79 3.31 -18.14 -3.60
N PRO A 80 3.61 -18.08 -2.30
CA PRO A 80 4.74 -17.30 -1.78
C PRO A 80 6.11 -17.79 -2.23
N ILE A 81 6.23 -19.04 -2.70
CA ILE A 81 7.51 -19.64 -3.07
C ILE A 81 7.82 -19.35 -4.55
N ASN A 82 6.86 -19.64 -5.44
CA ASN A 82 7.09 -19.56 -6.89
C ASN A 82 6.35 -18.40 -7.57
N GLY A 83 5.46 -17.71 -6.87
CA GLY A 83 4.70 -16.58 -7.38
C GLY A 83 3.80 -16.90 -8.58
N SER A 84 3.54 -15.89 -9.40
CA SER A 84 2.72 -16.02 -10.61
C SER A 84 3.33 -16.97 -11.65
N VAL A 85 4.66 -17.06 -11.73
CA VAL A 85 5.37 -17.94 -12.66
C VAL A 85 5.16 -19.41 -12.29
N GLY A 86 5.20 -19.75 -11.00
CA GLY A 86 4.87 -21.12 -10.53
C GLY A 86 3.42 -21.49 -10.83
N LEU A 87 2.49 -20.56 -10.59
CA LEU A 87 1.08 -20.77 -10.93
C LEU A 87 0.88 -20.99 -12.43
N LEU A 88 1.57 -20.24 -13.29
CA LEU A 88 1.52 -20.43 -14.74
C LEU A 88 2.08 -21.79 -15.15
N SER A 89 3.28 -22.13 -14.65
CA SER A 89 4.00 -23.36 -15.02
C SER A 89 3.26 -24.62 -14.56
N ASN A 90 2.58 -24.56 -13.41
CA ASN A 90 1.81 -25.66 -12.85
C ASN A 90 0.35 -25.71 -13.35
N GLY A 91 -0.01 -24.94 -14.38
CA GLY A 91 -1.38 -24.90 -14.94
C GLY A 91 -2.44 -24.28 -14.01
N ASN A 92 -2.03 -23.58 -12.96
CA ASN A 92 -2.89 -22.97 -11.94
C ASN A 92 -3.11 -21.46 -12.15
N TRP A 93 -2.94 -20.94 -13.38
CA TRP A 93 -3.07 -19.51 -13.71
C TRP A 93 -4.40 -18.88 -13.26
N ALA A 94 -5.50 -19.64 -13.32
CA ALA A 94 -6.82 -19.18 -12.90
C ALA A 94 -6.85 -18.69 -11.44
N LYS A 95 -6.02 -19.26 -10.55
CA LYS A 95 -5.91 -18.80 -9.15
C LYS A 95 -5.29 -17.41 -9.06
N CYS A 96 -4.29 -17.12 -9.90
CA CYS A 96 -3.68 -15.80 -9.99
C CYS A 96 -4.69 -14.77 -10.52
N GLN A 97 -5.46 -15.13 -11.56
CA GLN A 97 -6.50 -14.27 -12.12
C GLN A 97 -7.59 -13.95 -11.08
N SER A 98 -8.11 -14.97 -10.39
CA SER A 98 -9.10 -14.78 -9.32
C SER A 98 -8.58 -13.85 -8.22
N ALA A 99 -7.31 -13.97 -7.83
CA ALA A 99 -6.71 -13.06 -6.84
C ALA A 99 -6.62 -11.61 -7.32
N VAL A 100 -6.38 -11.37 -8.62
CA VAL A 100 -6.42 -10.02 -9.21
C VAL A 100 -7.85 -9.48 -9.18
N ASP A 101 -8.82 -10.29 -9.56
CA ASP A 101 -10.23 -9.88 -9.58
C ASP A 101 -10.72 -9.54 -8.17
N GLU A 102 -10.34 -10.33 -7.16
CA GLU A 102 -10.59 -10.05 -5.74
C GLU A 102 -9.96 -8.73 -5.26
N VAL A 103 -8.73 -8.42 -5.69
CA VAL A 103 -8.12 -7.11 -5.39
C VAL A 103 -8.92 -5.99 -6.03
N LEU A 104 -9.31 -6.12 -7.29
CA LEU A 104 -10.05 -5.10 -8.01
C LEU A 104 -11.45 -4.88 -7.40
N LEU A 105 -12.13 -5.94 -6.97
CA LEU A 105 -13.47 -5.85 -6.41
C LEU A 105 -13.45 -5.43 -4.93
N ASN A 106 -12.60 -6.05 -4.11
CA ASN A 106 -12.71 -5.99 -2.65
C ASN A 106 -11.55 -5.27 -1.95
N GLY A 107 -10.43 -4.99 -2.62
CA GLY A 107 -9.34 -4.17 -2.05
C GLY A 107 -8.51 -4.82 -0.92
N LEU A 108 -8.64 -6.14 -0.68
CA LEU A 108 -8.01 -7.05 0.31
C LEU A 108 -8.69 -7.24 1.68
N PRO A 109 -8.52 -8.42 2.34
CA PRO A 109 -7.43 -9.42 2.20
C PRO A 109 -7.78 -10.72 1.47
N ILE A 110 -6.96 -11.09 0.48
CA ILE A 110 -6.95 -12.40 -0.20
C ILE A 110 -6.70 -13.46 0.86
N ARG A 111 -7.66 -14.38 1.03
CA ARG A 111 -7.54 -15.55 1.90
C ARG A 111 -6.46 -16.46 1.33
N GLN A 112 -5.38 -16.70 2.07
CA GLN A 112 -4.45 -17.78 1.75
C GLN A 112 -5.21 -19.11 1.81
N ASN A 113 -5.13 -19.90 0.74
CA ASN A 113 -5.73 -21.23 0.69
C ASN A 113 -4.78 -22.23 1.40
N PRO A 114 -5.17 -22.85 2.53
CA PRO A 114 -4.32 -23.79 3.27
C PRO A 114 -4.29 -25.17 2.62
N SER A 115 -3.93 -25.25 1.33
CA SER A 115 -3.76 -26.53 0.62
C SER A 115 -2.32 -26.68 0.19
N SER A 116 -1.46 -27.01 1.15
CA SER A 116 -0.21 -27.72 0.94
C SER A 116 0.11 -28.48 2.21
N ASN A 117 -0.06 -29.80 2.15
CA ASN A 117 0.22 -30.75 3.22
C ASN A 117 1.73 -30.81 3.49
N VAL A 118 2.27 -29.82 4.21
CA VAL A 118 3.54 -29.95 4.93
C VAL A 118 3.25 -29.85 6.42
N ALA A 119 3.77 -30.82 7.14
CA ALA A 119 3.37 -31.24 8.47
C ALA A 119 3.27 -30.10 9.50
N ALA A 120 2.30 -30.28 10.41
CA ALA A 120 2.12 -29.47 11.60
C ALA A 120 3.41 -29.34 12.41
N GLN A 121 3.83 -28.10 12.66
CA GLN A 121 4.30 -27.55 13.94
C GLN A 121 5.11 -26.29 13.63
N HIS A 122 4.45 -25.15 13.74
CA HIS A 122 4.91 -23.88 14.31
C HIS A 122 3.80 -22.89 13.96
N GLN A 123 2.95 -22.58 14.94
CA GLN A 123 1.99 -21.50 14.84
C GLN A 123 2.77 -20.18 14.69
N ILE A 124 3.04 -19.78 13.44
CA ILE A 124 3.51 -18.45 13.14
C ILE A 124 2.27 -17.62 12.83
N LEU A 125 1.96 -16.73 13.78
CA LEU A 125 1.12 -15.54 13.69
C LEU A 125 1.07 -14.95 12.27
N PRO A 126 -0.01 -14.23 11.89
CA PRO A 126 -0.23 -13.77 10.51
C PRO A 126 0.98 -12.96 10.06
N LEU A 127 1.87 -13.62 9.34
CA LEU A 127 2.99 -12.99 8.68
C LEU A 127 2.35 -12.04 7.71
N ASN A 128 2.43 -10.75 8.02
CA ASN A 128 2.19 -9.68 7.08
C ASN A 128 3.03 -10.01 5.83
N ALA A 129 2.42 -10.67 4.85
CA ALA A 129 3.03 -11.20 3.62
C ALA A 129 3.40 -10.07 2.65
N HIS A 130 3.85 -8.94 3.20
CA HIS A 130 4.15 -7.68 2.54
C HIS A 130 5.56 -7.18 2.92
N ASP A 131 6.36 -7.96 3.65
CA ASP A 131 7.72 -7.55 3.98
C ASP A 131 8.70 -7.96 2.87
N ILE A 132 8.67 -7.20 1.76
CA ILE A 132 9.79 -7.22 0.80
C ILE A 132 10.96 -6.54 1.50
N ARG A 133 11.92 -7.34 1.97
CA ARG A 133 13.20 -6.83 2.47
C ARG A 133 13.89 -6.09 1.32
N HIS A 134 13.90 -4.76 1.39
CA HIS A 134 14.73 -3.93 0.54
C HIS A 134 16.21 -4.19 0.91
N VAL A 135 16.85 -5.13 0.21
CA VAL A 135 18.31 -5.29 0.28
C VAL A 135 18.91 -4.10 -0.45
N SER A 136 19.37 -3.11 0.31
CA SER A 136 20.10 -1.98 -0.25
C SER A 136 21.41 -2.51 -0.85
N LYS A 137 21.50 -2.51 -2.19
CA LYS A 137 22.75 -2.80 -2.90
C LYS A 137 23.65 -1.58 -2.78
N ASN A 138 24.48 -1.56 -1.73
CA ASN A 138 25.48 -0.52 -1.54
C ASN A 138 26.51 -0.59 -2.66
N PHE A 139 26.48 0.36 -3.59
CA PHE A 139 27.64 0.66 -4.41
C PHE A 139 28.67 1.37 -3.54
N ASN A 140 29.88 0.83 -3.54
CA ASN A 140 31.01 1.22 -2.71
C ASN A 140 31.13 2.74 -2.48
N SER A 141 31.08 3.12 -1.21
CA SER A 141 31.86 4.24 -0.70
C SER A 141 32.30 3.89 0.71
N THR A 142 33.61 3.68 0.82
CA THR A 142 34.37 3.51 2.05
C THR A 142 33.97 4.54 3.10
N ARG A 143 33.58 4.09 4.31
CA ARG A 143 34.00 4.65 5.62
C ARG A 143 33.29 3.97 6.79
N ASP A 144 34.13 3.37 7.62
CA ASP A 144 34.09 3.18 9.07
C ASP A 144 33.00 2.37 9.80
N PHE A 145 33.51 1.58 10.75
CA PHE A 145 32.82 0.65 11.62
C PHE A 145 32.05 1.38 12.74
N GLY A 146 30.84 0.87 13.03
CA GLY A 146 30.31 0.80 14.40
C GLY A 146 29.31 1.88 14.84
N LYS A 147 28.01 1.60 14.68
CA LYS A 147 27.01 1.68 15.78
C LYS A 147 25.64 1.19 15.31
N ALA A 148 25.16 0.10 15.90
CA ALA A 148 23.76 -0.29 15.81
C ALA A 148 22.90 0.79 16.49
N ARG A 149 22.04 1.47 15.73
CA ARG A 149 21.01 2.37 16.27
C ARG A 149 19.69 1.62 16.33
N THR A 150 19.23 1.35 17.55
CA THR A 150 17.89 0.84 17.87
C THR A 150 16.81 1.85 17.47
N PRO A 151 15.57 1.43 17.13
CA PRO A 151 14.52 2.37 16.74
C PRO A 151 14.01 3.17 17.94
N THR A 152 14.06 4.50 17.85
CA THR A 152 13.43 5.43 18.80
C THR A 152 11.91 5.35 18.70
N ARG A 153 11.28 4.85 19.78
CA ARG A 153 9.85 4.87 20.06
C ARG A 153 9.39 6.33 20.30
N PHE A 154 8.53 6.86 19.43
CA PHE A 154 7.87 8.16 19.67
C PHE A 154 6.98 8.05 20.92
N LYS A 155 7.33 8.82 21.97
CA LYS A 155 6.51 9.03 23.16
C LYS A 155 5.58 10.21 22.91
N ASN A 156 4.27 9.96 22.75
CA ASN A 156 3.27 10.99 22.99
C ASN A 156 2.89 10.95 24.47
N SER A 157 3.26 11.99 25.22
CA SER A 157 2.81 12.24 26.58
C SER A 157 1.98 13.52 26.56
N VAL A 158 0.67 13.41 26.71
CA VAL A 158 -0.17 14.47 27.28
C VAL A 158 -1.20 13.80 28.17
N ASN A 159 -1.00 13.91 29.48
CA ASN A 159 -1.94 13.41 30.48
C ASN A 159 -2.82 14.58 30.95
N ARG A 160 -4.09 14.53 30.53
CA ARG A 160 -5.35 14.72 31.27
C ARG A 160 -5.53 15.84 32.32
N SER A 161 -6.67 16.53 32.14
CA SER A 161 -7.66 17.05 33.14
C SER A 161 -7.21 18.12 34.14
N SER A 162 -8.00 19.08 34.62
CA SER A 162 -9.32 19.70 34.35
C SER A 162 -9.59 20.51 35.62
N LEU A 163 -9.89 21.81 35.59
CA LEU A 163 -10.47 22.48 36.76
C LEU A 163 -11.49 23.55 36.34
N VAL A 164 -12.73 23.29 36.74
CA VAL A 164 -13.91 24.15 36.72
C VAL A 164 -13.81 25.12 37.90
N ILE A 165 -14.02 26.43 37.69
CA ILE A 165 -14.48 27.35 38.74
C ILE A 165 -15.48 28.35 38.13
N SER A 166 -16.68 28.32 38.69
CA SER A 166 -17.83 29.20 38.45
C SER A 166 -17.64 30.62 38.99
N ARG A 167 -18.34 31.61 38.41
CA ARG A 167 -18.98 32.71 39.16
C ARG A 167 -19.94 33.53 38.29
N GLU A 168 -21.18 33.64 38.76
CA GLU A 168 -22.25 34.53 38.28
C GLU A 168 -21.97 36.00 38.62
N MET A 169 -22.51 36.93 37.81
CA MET A 169 -23.60 37.87 38.17
C MET A 169 -23.58 39.13 37.30
N GLY A 170 -24.74 39.47 36.73
CA GLY A 170 -25.30 40.82 36.87
C GLY A 170 -25.11 41.87 35.75
N SER A 171 -26.18 41.99 34.95
CA SER A 171 -26.96 43.23 34.76
C SER A 171 -26.68 44.23 33.62
N VAL A 172 -27.81 44.74 33.11
CA VAL A 172 -28.10 46.02 32.42
C VAL A 172 -28.04 46.09 30.88
N GLU A 173 -29.17 45.70 30.26
CA GLU A 173 -30.06 46.57 29.47
C GLU A 173 -29.48 47.80 28.73
N LYS A 174 -29.61 47.84 27.40
CA LYS A 174 -30.23 48.99 26.70
C LYS A 174 -30.60 48.70 25.24
N MET A 175 -31.79 49.19 24.94
CA MET A 175 -32.57 49.16 23.71
C MET A 175 -32.28 50.39 22.84
N ARG A 176 -32.72 50.34 21.56
CA ARG A 176 -32.75 51.40 20.52
C ARG A 176 -31.39 51.73 19.88
N THR A 177 -31.29 51.89 18.56
CA THR A 177 -32.26 52.32 17.53
C THR A 177 -32.24 51.45 16.28
#